data_AF-A0A7X9F8B1-F1
#
_entry.id   AF-A0A7X9F8B1-F1
#
_cell.length_a   1.000
_cell.length_b   1.000
_cell.length_c   1.000
_cell.angle_alpha   90.00
_cell.angle_beta   90.00
_cell.angle_gamma   90.00
#
_symmetry.space_group_name_H-M   'P 1'
#
loop_
_entity.id
_entity.type
_entity.pdbx_description
1 polymer ?
#
loop_
_entity_poly.entity_id
_entity_poly.type
_entity_poly.pdbx_seq_one_letter_code
_entity_poly.pdbx_strand_id
1 'polypeptide(L)'
;MKRSFLRYLFILYFLLFSLQGYSADKQLTFCGSTNNDLFLLLKNEGFKLKIADSPAAAVANAVEKSGVIIVSDSYPEASFGISFRLYNQAQKKGLKLYVEYPTSFPGINIPGDVFHATLERGVITSEAFTPLKPMDIVGINDCYALKVNVKHPLMVLAKVAGFDKAEYGIDDVEAYPLLFQEGNCMVALTKLSNFKTGRYGPNNSWKAIWNYIVS
;
A
#
# COMPACT_ATOMS: atom_id res chain seq x y z
N MET A 1 28.80 -52.75 -6.80
CA MET A 1 27.37 -52.45 -6.55
C MET A 1 27.09 -51.42 -5.45
N LYS A 2 27.89 -51.28 -4.37
CA LYS A 2 27.57 -50.36 -3.25
C LYS A 2 27.83 -48.86 -3.49
N ARG A 3 28.78 -48.49 -4.37
CA ARG A 3 29.17 -47.08 -4.60
C ARG A 3 28.21 -46.28 -5.49
N SER A 4 27.55 -46.91 -6.47
CA SER A 4 26.56 -46.21 -7.31
C SER A 4 25.27 -45.95 -6.53
N PHE A 5 24.84 -46.92 -5.72
CA PHE A 5 23.64 -46.80 -4.87
C PHE A 5 23.74 -45.64 -3.87
N LEU A 6 24.90 -45.47 -3.23
CA LEU A 6 25.15 -44.36 -2.31
C LEU A 6 25.17 -42.99 -3.02
N ARG A 7 25.56 -42.96 -4.29
CA ARG A 7 25.60 -41.76 -5.13
C ARG A 7 24.18 -41.33 -5.55
N TYR A 8 23.31 -42.30 -5.87
CA TYR A 8 21.89 -42.03 -6.12
C TYR A 8 21.14 -41.60 -4.86
N LEU A 9 21.49 -42.16 -3.69
CA LEU A 9 20.92 -41.75 -2.40
C LEU A 9 21.28 -40.28 -2.06
N PHE A 10 22.51 -39.85 -2.34
CA PHE A 10 22.95 -38.46 -2.15
C PHE A 10 22.27 -37.48 -3.11
N ILE A 11 22.07 -37.87 -4.37
CA ILE A 11 21.35 -37.04 -5.37
C ILE A 11 19.87 -36.91 -5.00
N LEU A 12 19.24 -37.99 -4.50
CA LEU A 12 17.85 -37.95 -4.03
C LEU A 12 17.70 -37.07 -2.78
N TYR A 13 18.68 -37.08 -1.87
CA TYR A 13 18.68 -36.22 -0.68
C TYR A 13 18.86 -34.74 -1.04
N PHE A 14 19.68 -34.42 -2.05
CA PHE A 14 19.84 -33.06 -2.56
C PHE A 14 18.58 -32.53 -3.27
N LEU A 15 17.87 -33.39 -4.01
CA LEU A 15 16.59 -33.06 -4.67
C LEU A 15 15.44 -32.82 -3.66
N LEU A 16 15.46 -33.52 -2.52
CA LEU A 16 14.47 -33.30 -1.45
C LEU A 16 14.74 -32.02 -0.64
N PHE A 17 15.98 -31.55 -0.56
CA PHE A 17 16.32 -30.30 0.12
C PHE A 17 16.03 -29.05 -0.72
N SER A 18 15.97 -29.16 -2.05
CA SER A 18 15.65 -28.05 -2.96
C SER A 18 14.17 -27.67 -3.05
N LEU A 19 13.26 -28.39 -2.38
CA LEU A 19 11.82 -28.12 -2.40
C LEU A 19 11.29 -27.42 -1.15
N GLN A 20 12.14 -27.02 -0.20
CA GLN A 20 11.76 -26.01 0.79
C GLN A 20 11.91 -24.62 0.18
N GLY A 21 11.15 -24.36 -0.88
CA GLY A 21 10.77 -23.00 -1.20
C GLY A 21 9.97 -22.48 -0.01
N TYR A 22 10.58 -21.63 0.80
CA TYR A 22 9.87 -20.81 1.79
C TYR A 22 8.91 -19.92 1.00
N SER A 23 7.76 -20.45 0.62
CA SER A 23 6.62 -19.63 0.24
C SER A 23 6.24 -18.92 1.52
N ALA A 24 6.71 -17.68 1.70
CA ALA A 24 6.20 -16.82 2.74
C ALA A 24 4.68 -16.88 2.62
N ASP A 25 4.01 -17.45 3.64
CA ASP A 25 2.57 -17.67 3.57
C ASP A 25 1.94 -16.30 3.30
N LYS A 26 1.22 -16.16 2.19
CA LYS A 26 0.66 -14.88 1.69
C LYS A 26 -0.53 -14.46 2.58
N GLN A 27 -0.28 -14.35 3.88
CA GLN A 27 -1.28 -14.04 4.88
C GLN A 27 -1.23 -12.55 5.22
N LEU A 28 -2.36 -11.89 5.08
CA LEU A 28 -2.54 -10.49 5.43
C LEU A 28 -3.72 -10.36 6.40
N THR A 29 -3.64 -9.40 7.31
CA THR A 29 -4.82 -8.98 8.06
C THR A 29 -5.43 -7.76 7.38
N PHE A 30 -6.73 -7.81 7.09
CA PHE A 30 -7.44 -6.76 6.37
C PHE A 30 -8.55 -6.18 7.25
N CYS A 31 -8.56 -4.86 7.42
CA CYS A 31 -9.58 -4.12 8.13
C CYS A 31 -10.32 -3.22 7.14
N GLY A 32 -11.56 -3.57 6.87
CA GLY A 32 -12.45 -2.86 5.95
C GLY A 32 -13.37 -3.81 5.19
N SER A 33 -14.15 -3.26 4.27
CA SER A 33 -15.21 -3.96 3.56
C SER A 33 -14.68 -5.05 2.63
N THR A 34 -15.35 -6.20 2.63
CA THR A 34 -15.07 -7.31 1.71
C THR A 34 -15.48 -7.03 0.25
N ASN A 35 -16.21 -5.93 0.03
CA ASN A 35 -16.53 -5.42 -1.31
C ASN A 35 -15.49 -4.42 -1.84
N ASN A 36 -14.47 -4.09 -1.05
CA ASN A 36 -13.40 -3.18 -1.46
C ASN A 36 -12.57 -3.77 -2.64
N ASP A 37 -12.18 -2.94 -3.61
CA ASP A 37 -11.49 -3.43 -4.81
C ASP A 37 -10.16 -4.11 -4.49
N LEU A 38 -9.40 -3.57 -3.52
CA LEU A 38 -8.14 -4.19 -3.07
C LEU A 38 -8.40 -5.53 -2.38
N PHE A 39 -9.43 -5.64 -1.54
CA PHE A 39 -9.80 -6.91 -0.91
C PHE A 39 -10.09 -7.98 -1.96
N LEU A 40 -10.92 -7.64 -2.95
CA LEU A 40 -11.30 -8.54 -4.04
C LEU A 40 -10.08 -8.93 -4.89
N LEU A 41 -9.21 -7.96 -5.21
CA LEU A 41 -7.96 -8.21 -5.95
C LEU A 41 -7.06 -9.19 -5.18
N LEU A 42 -6.75 -8.90 -3.92
CA LEU A 42 -5.86 -9.74 -3.11
C LEU A 42 -6.41 -11.16 -2.94
N LYS A 43 -7.72 -11.30 -2.74
CA LYS A 43 -8.37 -12.61 -2.69
C LYS A 43 -8.21 -13.37 -4.00
N ASN A 44 -8.39 -12.71 -5.15
CA ASN A 44 -8.22 -13.32 -6.47
C ASN A 44 -6.76 -13.71 -6.76
N GLU A 45 -5.79 -12.95 -6.23
CA GLU A 45 -4.35 -13.27 -6.32
C GLU A 45 -3.88 -14.36 -5.32
N GLY A 46 -4.83 -14.95 -4.58
CA GLY A 46 -4.60 -16.10 -3.70
C GLY A 46 -4.06 -15.75 -2.32
N PHE A 47 -4.18 -14.50 -1.87
CA PHE A 47 -3.83 -14.13 -0.49
C PHE A 47 -4.83 -14.72 0.52
N LYS A 48 -4.30 -15.21 1.65
CA LYS A 48 -5.11 -15.59 2.81
C LYS A 48 -5.42 -14.35 3.64
N LEU A 49 -6.62 -13.81 3.47
CA LEU A 49 -7.04 -12.59 4.15
C LEU A 49 -7.76 -12.91 5.46
N LYS A 50 -7.18 -12.49 6.60
CA LYS A 50 -7.86 -12.50 7.91
C LYS A 50 -8.56 -11.17 8.11
N ILE A 51 -9.88 -11.18 8.17
CA ILE A 51 -10.68 -9.96 8.35
C ILE A 51 -10.63 -9.53 9.82
N ALA A 52 -10.57 -8.22 10.04
CA ALA A 52 -10.69 -7.61 11.36
C ALA A 52 -11.69 -6.45 11.32
N ASP A 53 -12.48 -6.30 12.38
CA ASP A 53 -13.55 -5.30 12.46
C ASP A 53 -13.06 -3.91 12.89
N SER A 54 -11.79 -3.79 13.29
CA SER A 54 -11.19 -2.52 13.68
C SER A 54 -9.67 -2.50 13.48
N PRO A 55 -9.05 -1.31 13.35
CA PRO A 55 -7.59 -1.16 13.31
C PRO A 55 -6.88 -1.82 14.52
N ALA A 56 -7.46 -1.69 15.71
CA ALA A 56 -6.93 -2.28 16.94
C ALA A 56 -6.94 -3.81 16.88
N ALA A 57 -8.07 -4.41 16.46
CA ALA A 57 -8.17 -5.85 16.27
C ALA A 57 -7.22 -6.35 15.18
N ALA A 58 -7.05 -5.58 14.09
CA ALA A 58 -6.17 -5.94 12.99
C ALA A 58 -4.71 -6.07 13.48
N VAL A 59 -4.19 -5.06 14.18
CA VAL A 59 -2.82 -5.09 14.73
C VAL A 59 -2.67 -6.13 15.85
N ALA A 60 -3.69 -6.31 16.71
CA ALA A 60 -3.65 -7.29 17.78
C ALA A 60 -3.62 -8.74 17.27
N ASN A 61 -4.36 -9.03 16.20
CA ASN A 61 -4.55 -10.38 15.69
C ASN A 61 -3.64 -10.76 14.51
N ALA A 62 -2.89 -9.78 13.99
CA ALA A 62 -1.88 -10.01 12.97
C ALA A 62 -0.71 -10.83 13.51
N VAL A 63 -0.20 -11.71 12.64
CA VAL A 63 1.02 -12.50 12.85
C VAL A 63 2.21 -11.55 12.86
N GLU A 64 3.21 -11.83 13.69
CA GLU A 64 4.43 -11.01 13.71
C GLU A 64 5.07 -10.96 12.31
N LYS A 65 5.61 -9.80 11.95
CA LYS A 65 6.25 -9.53 10.65
C LYS A 65 5.34 -9.71 9.42
N SER A 66 4.01 -9.82 9.61
CA SER A 66 3.06 -9.87 8.51
C SER A 66 2.59 -8.48 8.06
N GLY A 67 1.89 -8.42 6.93
CA GLY A 67 1.22 -7.21 6.46
C GLY A 67 -0.16 -7.02 7.11
N VAL A 68 -0.51 -5.76 7.36
CA VAL A 68 -1.85 -5.34 7.78
C VAL A 68 -2.31 -4.18 6.91
N ILE A 69 -3.51 -4.30 6.35
CA ILE A 69 -4.12 -3.32 5.47
C ILE A 69 -5.37 -2.77 6.17
N ILE A 70 -5.43 -1.46 6.33
CA ILE A 70 -6.55 -0.74 6.96
C ILE A 70 -7.06 0.27 5.94
N VAL A 71 -8.25 0.03 5.38
CA VAL A 71 -8.86 0.88 4.36
C VAL A 71 -9.99 1.74 4.92
N SER A 72 -10.32 2.85 4.25
CA SER A 72 -11.39 3.75 4.66
C SER A 72 -12.69 3.48 3.91
N ASP A 73 -13.60 2.71 4.50
CA ASP A 73 -14.87 2.34 3.85
C ASP A 73 -15.86 3.50 3.73
N SER A 74 -15.78 4.47 4.64
CA SER A 74 -16.66 5.64 4.71
C SER A 74 -16.17 6.80 3.87
N TYR A 75 -15.18 6.61 2.99
CA TYR A 75 -14.65 7.68 2.15
C TYR A 75 -15.76 8.33 1.29
N PRO A 76 -15.81 9.68 1.20
CA PRO A 76 -14.78 10.65 1.59
C PRO A 76 -14.81 11.11 3.06
N GLU A 77 -15.67 10.56 3.91
CA GLU A 77 -15.64 10.81 5.35
C GLU A 77 -14.59 9.94 6.06
N ALA A 78 -13.61 10.57 6.72
CA ALA A 78 -12.63 9.86 7.53
C ALA A 78 -13.26 9.39 8.85
N SER A 79 -13.13 8.09 9.19
CA SER A 79 -13.85 7.47 10.31
C SER A 79 -12.98 6.89 11.42
N PHE A 80 -11.66 6.81 11.22
CA PHE A 80 -10.76 6.22 12.20
C PHE A 80 -9.40 6.91 12.22
N GLY A 81 -8.70 6.79 13.35
CA GLY A 81 -7.34 7.30 13.53
C GLY A 81 -6.39 6.22 14.04
N ILE A 82 -5.10 6.42 13.83
CA ILE A 82 -4.04 5.57 14.36
C ILE A 82 -3.43 6.26 15.58
N SER A 83 -3.67 5.69 16.77
CA SER A 83 -3.06 6.19 18.00
C SER A 83 -1.58 5.81 18.10
N PHE A 84 -0.80 6.56 18.90
CA PHE A 84 0.60 6.24 19.19
C PHE A 84 0.75 4.83 19.79
N ARG A 85 -0.19 4.41 20.65
CA ARG A 85 -0.20 3.06 21.24
C ARG A 85 -0.35 1.98 20.16
N LEU A 86 -1.28 2.17 19.23
CA LEU A 86 -1.54 1.22 18.15
C LEU A 86 -0.36 1.12 17.20
N TYR A 87 0.19 2.27 16.79
CA TYR A 87 1.39 2.33 15.95
C TYR A 87 2.57 1.63 16.60
N ASN A 88 2.87 1.92 17.88
CA ASN A 88 3.96 1.26 18.59
C ASN A 88 3.76 -0.25 18.75
N GLN A 89 2.51 -0.71 18.93
CA GLN A 89 2.22 -2.13 18.97
C GLN A 89 2.53 -2.81 17.62
N ALA A 90 2.18 -2.16 16.51
CA ALA A 90 2.51 -2.66 15.18
C ALA A 90 4.03 -2.69 14.95
N GLN A 91 4.75 -1.64 15.35
CA GLN A 91 6.22 -1.60 15.25
C GLN A 91 6.89 -2.70 16.08
N LYS A 92 6.43 -2.93 17.32
CA LYS A 92 6.97 -4.01 18.18
C LYS A 92 6.80 -5.41 17.57
N LYS A 93 5.71 -5.62 16.84
CA LYS A 93 5.44 -6.86 16.09
C LYS A 93 6.14 -6.92 14.74
N GLY A 94 6.83 -5.85 14.32
CA GLY A 94 7.45 -5.74 13.00
C GLY A 94 6.45 -5.75 11.85
N LEU A 95 5.20 -5.34 12.08
CA LEU A 95 4.16 -5.36 11.04
C LEU A 95 4.46 -4.34 9.95
N LYS A 96 4.20 -4.71 8.70
CA LYS A 96 4.09 -3.77 7.58
C LYS A 96 2.66 -3.25 7.54
N LEU A 97 2.46 -1.96 7.78
CA LEU A 97 1.12 -1.36 7.78
C LEU A 97 0.87 -0.59 6.49
N TYR A 98 -0.32 -0.74 5.92
CA TYR A 98 -0.91 0.22 4.99
C TYR A 98 -2.16 0.81 5.64
N VAL A 99 -2.21 2.13 5.76
CA VAL A 99 -3.31 2.87 6.39
C VAL A 99 -3.86 3.89 5.41
N GLU A 100 -5.15 3.85 5.17
CA GLU A 100 -5.81 4.73 4.21
C GLU A 100 -6.69 5.77 4.88
N TYR A 101 -6.49 7.04 4.50
CA TYR A 101 -7.34 8.17 4.84
C TYR A 101 -7.67 8.31 6.35
N PRO A 102 -6.66 8.28 7.25
CA PRO A 102 -6.92 8.35 8.69
C PRO A 102 -7.25 9.79 9.15
N THR A 103 -8.05 9.91 10.21
CA THR A 103 -8.31 11.20 10.90
C THR A 103 -7.12 11.69 11.72
N SER A 104 -6.24 10.77 12.13
CA SER A 104 -5.02 11.07 12.88
C SER A 104 -3.97 9.99 12.69
N PHE A 105 -2.70 10.38 12.74
CA PHE A 105 -1.56 9.47 12.67
C PHE A 105 -0.42 10.02 13.55
N PRO A 106 0.36 9.17 14.27
CA PRO A 106 1.37 9.67 15.19
C PRO A 106 2.47 10.47 14.47
N GLY A 107 2.80 11.64 15.00
CA GLY A 107 3.84 12.52 14.44
C GLY A 107 3.41 13.34 13.23
N ILE A 108 2.17 13.20 12.76
CA ILE A 108 1.64 13.91 11.60
C ILE A 108 0.42 14.75 12.01
N ASN A 109 0.43 16.04 11.68
CA ASN A 109 -0.72 16.91 11.89
C ASN A 109 -1.71 16.75 10.72
N ILE A 110 -2.90 16.22 11.02
CA ILE A 110 -3.99 16.06 10.05
C ILE A 110 -5.12 17.02 10.46
N PRO A 111 -5.22 18.20 9.82
CA PRO A 111 -6.12 19.26 10.28
C PRO A 111 -7.61 18.98 10.02
N GLY A 112 -7.94 17.96 9.22
CA GLY A 112 -9.31 17.63 8.81
C GLY A 112 -9.76 18.30 7.51
N ASP A 113 -9.01 19.28 7.02
CA ASP A 113 -9.26 19.91 5.73
C ASP A 113 -9.00 18.95 4.56
N VAL A 114 -9.92 18.94 3.61
CA VAL A 114 -9.88 18.10 2.41
C VAL A 114 -9.73 18.94 1.15
N PHE A 115 -8.99 18.43 0.18
CA PHE A 115 -8.92 18.94 -1.18
C PHE A 115 -9.65 18.00 -2.12
N HIS A 116 -10.63 18.50 -2.87
CA HIS A 116 -11.33 17.72 -3.90
C HIS A 116 -10.72 18.00 -5.28
N ALA A 117 -10.12 16.97 -5.86
CA ALA A 117 -9.46 17.02 -7.15
C ALA A 117 -10.47 17.20 -8.29
N THR A 118 -10.17 18.11 -9.21
CA THR A 118 -10.96 18.34 -10.42
C THR A 118 -10.12 18.19 -11.68
N LEU A 119 -8.94 18.79 -11.69
CA LEU A 119 -8.02 18.81 -12.84
C LEU A 119 -6.66 18.21 -12.50
N GLU A 120 -6.44 17.86 -11.23
CA GLU A 120 -5.19 17.33 -10.73
C GLU A 120 -5.03 15.85 -11.11
N ARG A 121 -3.78 15.44 -11.21
CA ARG A 121 -3.37 14.05 -11.46
C ARG A 121 -2.44 13.58 -10.35
N GLY A 122 -2.38 12.28 -10.14
CA GLY A 122 -1.32 11.68 -9.35
C GLY A 122 0.01 11.81 -10.09
N VAL A 123 1.06 12.21 -9.38
CA VAL A 123 2.42 12.33 -9.91
C VAL A 123 3.34 11.55 -8.99
N ILE A 124 4.12 10.64 -9.56
CA ILE A 124 5.13 9.88 -8.81
C ILE A 124 6.28 10.81 -8.40
N THR A 125 6.69 10.75 -7.14
CA THR A 125 7.79 11.57 -6.60
C THR A 125 8.95 10.74 -6.06
N SER A 126 8.80 9.41 -6.03
CA SER A 126 9.82 8.48 -5.54
C SER A 126 10.26 7.49 -6.62
N GLU A 127 11.43 6.88 -6.42
CA GLU A 127 11.94 5.78 -7.25
C GLU A 127 11.46 4.40 -6.78
N ALA A 128 10.57 4.35 -5.79
CA ALA A 128 10.14 3.12 -5.13
C ALA A 128 9.29 2.21 -6.03
N PHE A 129 8.51 2.80 -6.93
CA PHE A 129 7.53 2.08 -7.75
C PHE A 129 8.13 1.61 -9.07
N THR A 130 8.87 0.51 -9.12
CA THR A 130 9.38 0.01 -10.41
C THR A 130 8.25 -0.55 -11.31
N PRO A 131 8.14 -0.18 -12.60
CA PRO A 131 9.09 0.58 -13.43
C PRO A 131 8.80 2.09 -13.54
N LEU A 132 7.87 2.62 -12.75
CA LEU A 132 7.55 4.04 -12.73
C LEU A 132 8.75 4.86 -12.24
N LYS A 133 8.83 6.09 -12.76
CA LYS A 133 9.87 7.05 -12.45
C LYS A 133 9.26 8.30 -11.83
N PRO A 134 10.04 9.10 -11.08
CA PRO A 134 9.61 10.43 -10.70
C PRO A 134 9.10 11.21 -11.91
N MET A 135 8.00 11.95 -11.70
CA MET A 135 7.20 12.69 -12.68
C MET A 135 6.26 11.85 -13.57
N ASP A 136 6.25 10.52 -13.48
CA ASP A 136 5.21 9.73 -14.16
C ASP A 136 3.82 10.11 -13.62
N ILE A 137 2.86 10.21 -14.54
CA ILE A 137 1.48 10.60 -14.25
C ILE A 137 0.61 9.36 -14.08
N VAL A 138 -0.24 9.39 -13.05
CA VAL A 138 -1.34 8.44 -12.86
C VAL A 138 -2.66 9.17 -12.65
N GLY A 139 -3.72 8.67 -13.28
CA GLY A 139 -5.08 9.14 -13.11
C GLY A 139 -5.71 8.62 -11.81
N ILE A 140 -6.23 9.56 -11.02
CA ILE A 140 -7.00 9.32 -9.80
C ILE A 140 -8.30 10.13 -9.93
N ASN A 141 -9.42 9.48 -10.24
CA ASN A 141 -10.68 10.22 -10.42
C ASN A 141 -11.39 10.41 -9.07
N ASP A 142 -12.10 11.53 -8.95
CA ASP A 142 -12.93 11.88 -7.78
C ASP A 142 -12.16 11.74 -6.45
N CYS A 143 -10.95 12.30 -6.44
CA CYS A 143 -10.01 12.19 -5.34
C CYS A 143 -10.23 13.32 -4.33
N TYR A 144 -10.60 12.96 -3.11
CA TYR A 144 -10.51 13.76 -1.89
C TYR A 144 -9.18 13.44 -1.19
N ALA A 145 -8.31 14.43 -1.05
CA ALA A 145 -7.01 14.30 -0.41
C ALA A 145 -6.98 15.11 0.90
N LEU A 146 -6.46 14.50 1.97
CA LEU A 146 -6.20 15.21 3.23
C LEU A 146 -5.06 16.23 3.03
N LYS A 147 -5.28 17.49 3.43
CA LYS A 147 -4.26 18.54 3.32
C LYS A 147 -3.22 18.39 4.43
N VAL A 148 -2.19 17.59 4.16
CA VAL A 148 -1.13 17.28 5.12
C VAL A 148 0.23 17.60 4.50
N ASN A 149 1.11 18.23 5.28
CA ASN A 149 2.50 18.45 4.88
C ASN A 149 3.35 17.23 5.24
N VAL A 150 3.98 16.65 4.22
CA VAL A 150 4.90 15.51 4.35
C VAL A 150 6.17 15.82 3.57
N LYS A 151 7.35 15.54 4.17
CA LYS A 151 8.65 15.87 3.57
C LYS A 151 9.00 15.04 2.34
N HIS A 152 8.69 13.74 2.38
CA HIS A 152 9.09 12.78 1.35
C HIS A 152 7.89 11.93 0.91
N PRO A 153 6.91 12.54 0.20
CA PRO A 153 5.82 11.77 -0.38
C PRO A 153 6.37 10.81 -1.44
N LEU A 154 5.75 9.63 -1.54
CA LEU A 154 6.01 8.66 -2.62
C LEU A 154 5.29 9.06 -3.91
N MET A 155 4.12 9.69 -3.77
CA MET A 155 3.37 10.34 -4.83
C MET A 155 2.53 11.50 -4.28
N VAL A 156 2.24 12.45 -5.16
CA VAL A 156 1.44 13.67 -4.87
C VAL A 156 0.29 13.80 -5.87
N LEU A 157 -0.68 14.65 -5.55
CA LEU A 157 -1.74 15.12 -6.43
C LEU A 157 -1.39 16.54 -6.84
N ALA A 158 -1.22 16.80 -8.13
CA ALA A 158 -0.84 18.11 -8.63
C ALA A 158 -1.50 18.40 -9.98
N LYS A 159 -1.71 19.68 -10.28
CA LYS A 159 -2.20 20.13 -11.58
C LYS A 159 -1.03 20.27 -12.55
N VAL A 160 -0.79 19.23 -13.35
CA VAL A 160 0.36 19.14 -14.26
C VAL A 160 -0.09 19.05 -15.72
N ALA A 161 0.81 19.45 -16.62
CA ALA A 161 0.65 19.23 -18.06
C ALA A 161 1.49 18.04 -18.55
N GLY A 162 0.92 17.29 -19.48
CA GLY A 162 1.49 16.07 -20.04
C GLY A 162 0.50 14.89 -19.97
N PHE A 163 0.83 13.80 -20.67
CA PHE A 163 -0.03 12.60 -20.73
C PHE A 163 0.48 11.50 -19.80
N ASP A 164 1.69 11.01 -20.04
CA ASP A 164 2.34 9.97 -19.21
C ASP A 164 3.29 10.54 -18.16
N LYS A 165 3.70 11.80 -18.31
CA LYS A 165 4.70 12.47 -17.48
C LYS A 165 4.37 13.94 -17.29
N ALA A 166 4.67 14.49 -16.11
CA ALA A 166 4.62 15.92 -15.83
C ALA A 166 5.82 16.62 -16.50
N GLU A 167 5.62 17.17 -17.70
CA GLU A 167 6.73 17.68 -18.54
C GLU A 167 7.40 18.93 -17.97
N TYR A 168 6.66 19.71 -17.18
CA TYR A 168 7.15 20.95 -16.57
C TYR A 168 7.49 20.79 -15.08
N GLY A 169 7.43 19.57 -14.54
CA GLY A 169 7.64 19.31 -13.13
C GLY A 169 6.43 19.67 -12.25
N ILE A 170 6.69 19.80 -10.95
CA ILE A 170 5.67 20.09 -9.93
C ILE A 170 6.06 21.23 -8.96
N ASP A 171 7.20 21.89 -9.18
CA ASP A 171 7.77 22.85 -8.22
C ASP A 171 7.02 24.19 -8.20
N ASP A 172 6.31 24.52 -9.30
CA ASP A 172 5.58 25.78 -9.50
C ASP A 172 4.05 25.63 -9.31
N VAL A 173 3.59 24.45 -8.90
CA VAL A 173 2.17 24.15 -8.68
C VAL A 173 1.92 23.68 -7.26
N GLU A 174 0.69 23.84 -6.80
CA GLU A 174 0.29 23.26 -5.53
C GLU A 174 0.25 21.73 -5.67
N ALA A 175 0.95 21.04 -4.76
CA ALA A 175 1.05 19.60 -4.72
C ALA A 175 0.59 19.08 -3.35
N TYR A 176 -0.35 18.14 -3.37
CA TYR A 176 -0.91 17.53 -2.17
C TYR A 176 -0.37 16.11 -2.02
N PRO A 177 0.37 15.78 -0.96
CA PRO A 177 0.82 14.42 -0.70
C PRO A 177 -0.34 13.41 -0.73
N LEU A 178 -0.14 12.27 -1.42
CA LEU A 178 -1.16 11.21 -1.51
C LEU A 178 -0.76 9.93 -0.80
N LEU A 179 0.54 9.63 -0.79
CA LEU A 179 1.09 8.44 -0.14
C LEU A 179 2.48 8.75 0.36
N PHE A 180 2.79 8.34 1.59
CA PHE A 180 4.12 8.44 2.16
C PHE A 180 4.42 7.26 3.06
N GLN A 181 5.68 7.14 3.47
CA GLN A 181 6.14 6.08 4.35
C GLN A 181 6.76 6.67 5.63
N GLU A 182 6.34 6.13 6.78
CA GLU A 182 6.85 6.45 8.11
C GLU A 182 7.25 5.14 8.81
N GLY A 183 8.54 4.83 8.79
CA GLY A 183 9.07 3.52 9.21
C GLY A 183 8.49 2.38 8.37
N ASN A 184 7.87 1.40 9.02
CA ASN A 184 7.20 0.27 8.36
C ASN A 184 5.72 0.53 8.03
N CYS A 185 5.26 1.78 8.08
CA CYS A 185 3.89 2.16 7.79
C CYS A 185 3.82 3.02 6.53
N MET A 186 3.05 2.58 5.55
CA MET A 186 2.60 3.40 4.43
C MET A 186 1.26 4.04 4.77
N VAL A 187 1.16 5.35 4.60
CA VAL A 187 -0.05 6.12 4.90
C VAL A 187 -0.51 6.81 3.63
N ALA A 188 -1.69 6.41 3.15
CA ALA A 188 -2.37 7.07 2.04
C ALA A 188 -3.27 8.18 2.59
N LEU A 189 -3.15 9.38 2.02
CA LEU A 189 -3.93 10.58 2.34
C LEU A 189 -5.16 10.73 1.43
N THR A 190 -5.46 9.70 0.65
CA THR A 190 -6.67 9.51 -0.16
C THR A 190 -7.06 8.03 -0.13
N LYS A 191 -8.20 7.67 -0.70
CA LYS A 191 -8.59 6.27 -0.90
C LYS A 191 -7.95 5.71 -2.17
N LEU A 192 -6.83 5.00 -2.06
CA LEU A 192 -6.22 4.34 -3.23
C LEU A 192 -6.88 2.98 -3.53
N SER A 193 -7.47 2.34 -2.51
CA SER A 193 -8.02 0.98 -2.57
C SER A 193 -9.31 0.82 -3.38
N ASN A 194 -9.87 1.91 -3.92
CA ASN A 194 -11.04 1.90 -4.81
C ASN A 194 -10.66 2.04 -6.29
N PHE A 195 -9.43 1.68 -6.66
CA PHE A 195 -8.86 1.94 -8.00
C PHE A 195 -9.71 1.42 -9.16
N LYS A 196 -10.47 0.33 -8.99
CA LYS A 196 -11.35 -0.18 -10.04
C LYS A 196 -12.64 0.64 -10.12
N THR A 197 -13.26 0.90 -8.96
CA THR A 197 -14.50 1.69 -8.85
C THR A 197 -14.27 3.14 -9.29
N GLY A 198 -13.16 3.74 -8.86
CA GLY A 198 -12.71 5.08 -9.26
C GLY A 198 -12.11 5.14 -10.66
N ARG A 199 -12.01 4.02 -11.39
CA ARG A 199 -11.45 3.95 -12.76
C ARG A 199 -10.06 4.58 -12.87
N TYR A 200 -9.20 4.23 -11.94
CA TYR A 200 -7.84 4.74 -11.91
C TYR A 200 -7.05 4.15 -13.08
N GLY A 201 -6.11 4.92 -13.62
CA GLY A 201 -5.32 4.51 -14.76
C GLY A 201 -3.95 5.17 -14.80
N PRO A 202 -3.04 4.72 -15.67
CA PRO A 202 -3.11 3.47 -16.43
C PRO A 202 -3.03 2.22 -15.54
N ASN A 203 -3.64 1.11 -15.94
CA ASN A 203 -3.70 -0.12 -15.13
C ASN A 203 -2.33 -0.67 -14.74
N ASN A 204 -1.36 -0.62 -15.66
CA ASN A 204 -0.01 -1.12 -15.40
C ASN A 204 0.72 -0.30 -14.33
N SER A 205 0.52 1.02 -14.33
CA SER A 205 1.08 1.92 -13.31
C SER A 205 0.49 1.64 -11.94
N TRP A 206 -0.84 1.48 -11.86
CA TRP A 206 -1.50 1.12 -10.59
C TRP A 206 -1.13 -0.26 -10.09
N LYS A 207 -0.91 -1.23 -10.99
CA LYS A 207 -0.36 -2.53 -10.62
C LYS A 207 1.03 -2.41 -10.01
N ALA A 208 1.90 -1.58 -10.58
CA ALA A 208 3.25 -1.35 -10.03
C ALA A 208 3.19 -0.71 -8.63
N ILE A 209 2.34 0.29 -8.44
CA ILE A 209 2.11 0.93 -7.14
C ILE A 209 1.61 -0.09 -6.12
N TRP A 210 0.58 -0.86 -6.44
CA TRP A 210 0.02 -1.85 -5.53
C TRP A 210 1.00 -2.97 -5.20
N ASN A 211 1.78 -3.44 -6.18
CA ASN A 211 2.82 -4.44 -5.96
C ASN A 211 3.83 -3.95 -4.92
N TYR A 212 4.26 -2.69 -4.97
CA TYR A 212 5.14 -2.12 -3.96
C TYR A 212 4.46 -2.09 -2.59
N ILE A 213 3.22 -1.58 -2.52
CA ILE A 213 2.49 -1.41 -1.25
C ILE A 213 2.27 -2.75 -0.52
N VAL A 214 1.99 -3.83 -1.24
CA VAL A 214 1.65 -5.13 -0.64
C VAL A 214 2.84 -6.10 -0.52
N SER A 215 4.05 -5.67 -0.93
CA SER A 215 5.28 -6.47 -0.86
C SER A 215 5.92 -6.56 0.51
#